data_AF-A0A7W9CKK6-F1
#
_entry.id   AF-A0A7W9CKK6-F1
#
_cell.length_a   1.000
_cell.length_b   1.000
_cell.length_c   1.000
_cell.angle_alpha   90.00
_cell.angle_beta   90.00
_cell.angle_gamma   90.00
#
_symmetry.space_group_name_H-M   'P 1'
#
loop_
_entity.id
_entity.type
_entity.pdbx_description
1 polymer ?
#
loop_
_entity_poly.entity_id
_entity_poly.type
_entity_poly.pdbx_seq_one_letter_code
_entity_poly.pdbx_strand_id
1 'polypeptide(L)'
;MSKGIEDWAEAKRAVAEVVAARPDEYAASVVRNLDDLLAHIQKSNRPAPSILPGYWPTFLVEWQVEEAKNLQIEVFDDRYEVSRFFDGRTDIWYEPHAPGDTFSDHFIAELPNAG
;
A
#
# COMPACT_ATOMS: atom_id res chain seq x y z
N MET A 1 0.60 -8.40 -23.25
CA MET A 1 -0.39 -7.75 -22.36
C MET A 1 -0.65 -8.58 -21.09
N SER A 2 0.38 -9.23 -20.52
CA SER A 2 0.21 -10.20 -19.41
C SER A 2 0.77 -9.72 -18.06
N LYS A 3 1.81 -8.89 -18.07
CA LYS A 3 2.58 -8.54 -16.86
C LYS A 3 1.73 -7.89 -15.76
N GLY A 4 0.95 -6.85 -16.09
CA GLY A 4 0.14 -6.16 -15.07
C GLY A 4 -0.94 -7.03 -14.42
N ILE A 5 -1.52 -8.00 -15.14
CA ILE A 5 -2.54 -8.90 -14.56
C ILE A 5 -1.90 -9.88 -13.58
N GLU A 6 -0.73 -10.41 -13.93
CA GLU A 6 0.05 -11.32 -13.08
C GLU A 6 0.51 -10.60 -11.80
N ASP A 7 1.03 -9.37 -11.93
CA ASP A 7 1.48 -8.55 -10.79
C ASP A 7 0.31 -8.26 -9.81
N TRP A 8 -0.89 -7.95 -10.33
CA TRP A 8 -2.09 -7.74 -9.49
C TRP A 8 -2.61 -9.02 -8.83
N ALA A 9 -2.47 -10.17 -9.50
CA ALA A 9 -2.82 -11.46 -8.90
C ALA A 9 -1.86 -11.81 -7.76
N GLU A 10 -0.57 -11.51 -7.92
CA GLU A 10 0.44 -11.68 -6.90
C GLU A 10 0.18 -10.78 -5.68
N ALA A 11 -0.10 -9.49 -5.89
CA ALA A 11 -0.44 -8.58 -4.79
C ALA A 11 -1.63 -9.10 -3.97
N LYS A 12 -2.71 -9.54 -4.63
CA LYS A 12 -3.90 -10.10 -3.95
C LYS A 12 -3.60 -11.40 -3.20
N ARG A 13 -2.75 -12.26 -3.77
CA ARG A 13 -2.31 -13.49 -3.09
C ARG A 13 -1.50 -13.14 -1.84
N ALA A 14 -0.59 -12.18 -1.93
CA ALA A 14 0.23 -11.74 -0.79
C ALA A 14 -0.63 -11.20 0.36
N VAL A 15 -1.70 -10.44 0.09
CA VAL A 15 -2.66 -10.02 1.14
C VAL A 15 -3.24 -11.23 1.88
N ALA A 16 -3.73 -12.23 1.13
CA ALA A 16 -4.33 -13.42 1.72
C ALA A 16 -3.32 -14.22 2.54
N GLU A 17 -2.08 -14.33 2.08
CA GLU A 17 -0.99 -15.00 2.79
C GLU A 17 -0.62 -14.28 4.10
N VAL A 18 -0.55 -12.95 4.08
CA VAL A 18 -0.26 -12.13 5.28
C VAL A 18 -1.35 -12.32 6.35
N VAL A 19 -2.62 -12.22 5.96
CA VAL A 19 -3.75 -12.41 6.88
C VAL A 19 -3.80 -13.85 7.42
N ALA A 20 -3.56 -14.85 6.56
CA ALA A 20 -3.58 -16.25 6.96
C ALA A 20 -2.43 -16.62 7.92
N ALA A 21 -1.28 -15.94 7.83
CA ALA A 21 -0.12 -16.19 8.69
C ALA A 21 -0.33 -15.71 10.14
N ARG A 22 -1.22 -14.72 10.36
CA ARG A 22 -1.55 -14.16 11.68
C ARG A 22 -3.07 -14.01 11.82
N PRO A 23 -3.80 -15.12 11.93
CA PRO A 23 -5.26 -15.08 11.98
C PRO A 23 -5.72 -14.25 13.18
N ASP A 24 -6.80 -13.49 13.00
CA ASP A 24 -7.44 -12.64 14.01
C ASP A 24 -6.61 -11.45 14.54
N GLU A 25 -5.38 -11.24 14.07
CA GLU A 25 -4.57 -10.07 14.47
C GLU A 25 -4.98 -8.78 13.73
N TYR A 26 -5.46 -8.91 12.50
CA TYR A 26 -5.80 -7.77 11.65
C TYR A 26 -7.23 -7.30 11.89
N ALA A 27 -7.38 -6.04 12.33
CA ALA A 27 -8.70 -5.42 12.40
C ALA A 27 -9.30 -5.27 10.99
N ALA A 28 -10.63 -5.42 10.89
CA ALA A 28 -11.34 -5.32 9.61
C ALA A 28 -11.14 -3.95 8.92
N SER A 29 -10.92 -2.89 9.69
CA SER A 29 -10.59 -1.55 9.17
C SER A 29 -9.24 -1.52 8.45
N VAL A 30 -8.21 -2.17 8.98
CA VAL A 30 -6.88 -2.25 8.35
C VAL A 30 -6.97 -2.92 6.98
N VAL A 31 -7.69 -4.05 6.90
CA VAL A 31 -7.90 -4.77 5.63
C VAL A 31 -8.66 -3.92 4.63
N ARG A 32 -9.72 -3.22 5.06
CA ARG A 32 -10.51 -2.35 4.18
C ARG A 32 -9.72 -1.13 3.70
N ASN A 33 -8.87 -0.54 4.54
CA ASN A 33 -7.97 0.54 4.12
C ASN A 33 -7.00 0.04 3.05
N LEU A 34 -6.43 -1.16 3.23
CA LEU A 34 -5.61 -1.76 2.18
C LEU A 34 -6.40 -1.96 0.88
N ASP A 35 -7.64 -2.46 0.96
CA ASP A 35 -8.51 -2.65 -0.20
C ASP A 35 -8.79 -1.32 -0.93
N ASP A 36 -9.05 -0.23 -0.20
CA ASP A 36 -9.25 1.10 -0.77
C ASP A 36 -8.01 1.59 -1.53
N LEU A 37 -6.83 1.43 -0.92
CA LEU A 37 -5.55 1.79 -1.53
C LEU A 37 -5.30 0.99 -2.81
N LEU A 38 -5.45 -0.34 -2.74
CA LEU A 38 -5.27 -1.22 -3.90
C LEU A 38 -6.29 -0.92 -5.01
N ALA A 39 -7.55 -0.69 -4.66
CA ALA A 39 -8.58 -0.31 -5.62
C ALA A 39 -8.25 1.02 -6.32
N HIS A 40 -7.75 2.01 -5.57
CA HIS A 40 -7.33 3.29 -6.13
C HIS A 40 -6.14 3.14 -7.09
N ILE A 41 -5.08 2.43 -6.67
CA ILE A 41 -3.90 2.17 -7.49
C ILE A 41 -4.32 1.44 -8.78
N GLN A 42 -5.15 0.40 -8.67
CA GLN A 42 -5.61 -0.38 -9.82
C GLN A 42 -6.45 0.46 -10.79
N LYS A 43 -7.45 1.18 -10.27
CA LYS A 43 -8.37 2.01 -11.06
C LYS A 43 -7.65 3.15 -11.78
N SER A 44 -6.55 3.63 -11.20
CA SER A 44 -5.77 4.75 -11.72
C SER A 44 -4.60 4.31 -12.63
N ASN A 45 -4.60 3.04 -13.07
CA ASN A 45 -3.60 2.43 -13.97
C ASN A 45 -2.16 2.53 -13.45
N ARG A 46 -1.97 2.47 -12.13
CA ARG A 46 -0.64 2.46 -11.51
C ARG A 46 -0.12 1.03 -11.37
N PRO A 47 1.22 0.84 -11.31
CA PRO A 47 1.81 -0.48 -11.12
C PRO A 47 1.33 -1.12 -9.81
N ALA A 48 1.10 -2.43 -9.84
CA ALA A 48 0.75 -3.19 -8.64
C ALA A 48 1.92 -3.12 -7.62
N PRO A 49 1.62 -2.90 -6.34
CA PRO A 49 2.64 -2.91 -5.29
C PRO A 49 2.99 -4.33 -4.84
N SER A 50 4.13 -4.46 -4.18
CA SER A 50 4.43 -5.59 -3.29
C SER A 50 3.73 -5.37 -1.95
N ILE A 51 3.20 -6.46 -1.37
CA ILE A 51 2.53 -6.44 -0.07
C ILE A 51 3.29 -7.32 0.92
N LEU A 52 3.61 -6.75 2.07
CA LEU A 52 4.37 -7.40 3.13
C LEU A 52 3.66 -7.22 4.49
N PRO A 53 3.88 -8.11 5.48
CA PRO A 53 3.39 -7.89 6.83
C PRO A 53 4.20 -6.78 7.52
N GLY A 54 3.51 -5.90 8.25
CA GLY A 54 4.16 -4.98 9.17
C GLY A 54 4.70 -5.67 10.42
N TYR A 55 5.45 -4.90 11.22
CA TYR A 55 5.84 -5.32 12.56
C TYR A 55 4.61 -5.39 13.49
N TRP A 56 3.70 -4.44 13.35
CA TRP A 56 2.37 -4.46 13.95
C TRP A 56 1.37 -5.22 13.02
N PRO A 57 0.11 -5.42 13.43
CA PRO A 57 -0.97 -5.94 12.57
C PRO A 57 -1.40 -4.96 11.47
N THR A 58 -0.43 -4.51 10.68
CA THR A 58 -0.49 -3.54 9.57
C THR A 58 0.04 -4.20 8.30
N PHE A 59 -0.20 -3.55 7.15
CA PHE A 59 0.39 -3.97 5.88
C PHE A 59 1.43 -2.96 5.43
N LEU A 60 2.55 -3.46 4.91
CA LEU A 60 3.54 -2.65 4.21
C LEU A 60 3.31 -2.78 2.70
N VAL A 61 3.21 -1.63 2.04
CA VAL A 61 3.00 -1.49 0.61
C VAL A 61 4.21 -0.77 0.03
N GLU A 62 4.88 -1.40 -0.93
CA GLU A 62 6.07 -0.84 -1.58
C GLU A 62 6.07 -1.15 -3.08
N TRP A 63 6.94 -0.47 -3.83
CA TRP A 63 7.08 -0.69 -5.27
C TRP A 63 8.53 -0.95 -5.66
N GLN A 64 8.71 -1.76 -6.69
CA GLN A 64 10.03 -2.06 -7.27
C GLN A 64 10.33 -1.22 -8.53
N VAL A 65 9.46 -0.24 -8.87
CA VAL A 65 9.71 0.70 -9.96
C VAL A 65 10.66 1.81 -9.49
N GLU A 66 11.57 2.23 -10.36
CA GLU A 66 12.70 3.09 -10.00
C GLU A 66 12.28 4.41 -9.35
N GLU A 67 11.18 5.02 -9.78
CA GLU A 67 10.64 6.27 -9.25
C GLU A 67 10.01 6.16 -7.86
N ALA A 68 9.64 4.95 -7.44
CA ALA A 68 8.96 4.69 -6.17
C ALA A 68 9.67 3.64 -5.31
N LYS A 69 10.89 3.21 -5.68
CA LYS A 69 11.69 2.24 -4.91
C LYS A 69 12.04 2.70 -3.50
N ASN A 70 11.91 3.99 -3.24
CA ASN A 70 12.16 4.59 -1.94
C ASN A 70 10.88 4.95 -1.18
N LEU A 71 9.70 4.60 -1.71
CA LEU A 71 8.41 4.81 -1.10
C LEU A 71 7.95 3.52 -0.41
N GLN A 72 7.53 3.67 0.85
CA GLN A 72 6.83 2.64 1.59
C GLN A 72 5.60 3.28 2.24
N ILE A 73 4.49 2.55 2.22
CA ILE A 73 3.26 2.96 2.88
C ILE A 73 2.88 1.87 3.87
N GLU A 74 2.80 2.22 5.16
CA GLU A 74 2.25 1.34 6.18
C GLU A 74 0.77 1.66 6.42
N VAL A 75 -0.07 0.63 6.30
CA VAL A 75 -1.53 0.74 6.38
C VAL A 75 -1.98 0.44 7.80
N PHE A 76 -2.52 1.45 8.48
CA PHE A 76 -3.15 1.35 9.79
C PHE A 76 -4.68 1.36 9.65
N ASP A 77 -5.38 1.23 10.78
CA ASP A 77 -6.84 1.27 10.85
C ASP A 77 -7.41 2.69 10.69
N ASP A 78 -6.63 3.71 11.01
CA ASP A 78 -7.05 5.12 11.03
C ASP A 78 -6.23 6.06 10.12
N ARG A 79 -5.18 5.55 9.47
CA ARG A 79 -4.26 6.33 8.63
C ARG A 79 -3.41 5.44 7.73
N TYR A 80 -2.70 6.11 6.82
CA TYR A 80 -1.49 5.59 6.19
C TYR A 80 -0.28 6.36 6.72
N GLU A 81 0.78 5.65 7.09
CA GLU A 81 2.10 6.24 7.28
C GLU A 81 2.86 6.17 5.96
N VAL A 82 3.24 7.32 5.41
CA VAL A 82 3.95 7.45 4.15
C VAL A 82 5.42 7.75 4.45
N SER A 83 6.30 6.82 4.10
CA SER A 83 7.74 6.90 4.32
C SER A 83 8.49 7.03 2.99
N ARG A 84 9.39 8.01 2.91
CA ARG A 84 10.37 8.18 1.82
C ARG A 84 11.78 8.03 2.35
N PHE A 85 12.50 7.05 1.83
CA PHE A 85 13.88 6.76 2.23
C PHE A 85 14.88 7.47 1.31
N PHE A 86 15.88 8.11 1.89
CA PHE A 86 16.99 8.76 1.21
C PHE A 86 18.30 8.37 1.89
N ASP A 87 19.42 8.68 1.26
CA ASP A 87 20.72 8.46 1.88
C ASP A 87 20.87 9.34 3.15
N GLY A 88 20.86 8.69 4.32
CA GLY A 88 20.97 9.34 5.63
C GLY A 88 19.73 10.08 6.13
N ARG A 89 18.59 10.02 5.43
CA ARG A 89 17.32 10.65 5.87
C ARG A 89 16.11 9.78 5.56
N THR A 90 15.12 9.81 6.44
CA THR A 90 13.77 9.31 6.15
C THR A 90 12.78 10.43 6.39
N ASP A 91 11.93 10.71 5.40
CA ASP A 91 10.82 11.63 5.55
C ASP A 91 9.56 10.82 5.79
N ILE A 92 8.83 11.13 6.87
CA ILE A 92 7.62 10.41 7.27
C ILE A 92 6.50 11.42 7.48
N TRP A 93 5.33 11.12 6.92
CA TRP A 93 4.11 11.86 7.19
C TRP A 93 2.89 10.92 7.20
N TYR A 94 1.76 11.42 7.69
CA TYR A 94 0.56 10.60 7.88
C TYR A 94 -0.60 11.15 7.06
N GLU A 95 -1.22 10.28 6.26
CA GLU A 95 -2.49 10.54 5.58
C GLU A 95 -3.61 9.96 6.45
N PRO A 96 -4.45 10.79 7.08
CA PRO A 96 -5.63 10.30 7.78
C PRO A 96 -6.56 9.58 6.80
N HIS A 97 -7.07 8.41 7.16
CA HIS A 97 -8.00 7.67 6.31
C HIS A 97 -8.82 6.67 7.10
N ALA A 98 -10.13 6.68 6.89
CA ALA A 98 -11.04 5.61 7.28
C ALA A 98 -11.58 4.89 6.02
N PRO A 99 -12.05 3.64 6.15
CA PRO A 99 -12.59 2.90 5.02
C PRO A 99 -13.67 3.68 4.24
N GLY A 100 -13.46 3.86 2.94
CA GLY A 100 -14.32 4.61 2.03
C GLY A 100 -14.02 6.10 1.89
N ASP A 101 -13.03 6.64 2.62
CA ASP A 101 -12.59 8.02 2.46
C ASP A 101 -11.91 8.25 1.10
N THR A 102 -11.81 9.52 0.71
CA THR A 102 -11.04 9.95 -0.46
C THR A 102 -9.61 10.28 -0.05
N PHE A 103 -8.64 9.83 -0.84
CA PHE A 103 -7.24 10.24 -0.71
C PHE A 103 -7.04 11.73 -1.04
N SER A 104 -6.17 12.39 -0.29
CA SER A 104 -5.72 13.74 -0.61
C SER A 104 -4.90 13.79 -1.90
N ASP A 105 -4.91 14.94 -2.58
CA ASP A 105 -4.07 15.15 -3.77
C ASP A 105 -2.57 15.00 -3.44
N HIS A 106 -2.16 15.34 -2.21
CA HIS A 106 -0.79 15.17 -1.73
C HIS A 106 -0.42 13.69 -1.65
N PHE A 107 -1.30 12.84 -1.08
CA PHE A 107 -1.09 11.40 -1.05
C PHE A 107 -1.01 10.81 -2.46
N ILE A 108 -1.92 11.20 -3.35
CA ILE A 108 -1.95 10.70 -4.73
C ILE A 108 -0.67 11.08 -5.50
N ALA A 109 -0.09 12.25 -5.20
CA ALA A 109 1.16 12.71 -5.81
C ALA A 109 2.39 11.92 -5.35
N GLU A 110 2.32 11.19 -4.22
CA GLU A 110 3.40 10.29 -3.78
C GLU A 110 3.43 8.98 -4.56
N LEU A 111 2.26 8.50 -5.01
CA LEU A 111 2.16 7.21 -5.68
C LEU A 111 2.98 7.19 -6.99
N PRO A 112 3.49 6.02 -7.42
CA PRO A 112 4.15 5.90 -8.71
C PRO A 112 3.25 6.36 -9.85
N ASN A 113 3.88 6.78 -10.94
CA ASN A 113 3.15 7.26 -12.11
C ASN A 113 2.27 6.14 -12.70
N ALA A 114 1.15 6.55 -13.30
CA ALA A 114 0.34 5.65 -14.10
C ALA A 114 1.15 5.18 -15.33
N GLY A 115 1.00 3.91 -15.69
CA GLY A 115 1.60 3.30 -16.89
C GLY A 115 0.83 3.59 -18.17
#